data_AF-A0A811NLW2-F1
#
_entry.id   AF-A0A811NLW2-F1
#
_cell.length_a   1.000
_cell.length_b   1.000
_cell.length_c   1.000
_cell.angle_alpha   90.00
_cell.angle_beta   90.00
_cell.angle_gamma   90.00
#
_symmetry.space_group_name_H-M   'P 1'
#
loop_
_entity.id
_entity.type
_entity.pdbx_description
1 polymer ?
#
loop_
_entity_poly.entity_id
_entity_poly.type
_entity_poly.pdbx_seq_one_letter_code
_entity_poly.pdbx_strand_id
1 'polypeptide(L)'
;MENMLAQPAQDLETPRSSTEIVSKVLSQTSAASTFLKNAGIETLVSKSAASAAREAQLREQVQAKKQWADLLQEELDYLKKKAKETEESMAKTQEEVCKAQQEMEEFKKKQEANDLLLQRILNLNLARVPWSAMECC
;
A
#
# COMPACT_ATOMS: atom_id res chain seq x y z
N MET A 1 -9.27 38.10 52.00
CA MET A 1 -9.34 38.99 50.82
C MET A 1 -9.55 40.45 51.26
N GLU A 2 -10.42 40.73 52.24
CA GLU A 2 -10.63 42.09 52.78
C GLU A 2 -9.38 42.77 53.37
N ASN A 3 -8.51 42.05 54.06
CA ASN A 3 -7.27 42.63 54.61
C ASN A 3 -6.30 43.20 53.55
N MET A 4 -6.38 42.75 52.29
CA MET A 4 -5.50 43.22 51.20
C MET A 4 -6.03 44.50 50.54
N LEU A 5 -7.33 44.80 50.70
CA LEU A 5 -7.95 46.04 50.21
C LEU A 5 -7.54 47.24 51.08
N ALA A 6 -7.32 47.00 52.38
CA ALA A 6 -6.98 48.03 53.35
C ALA A 6 -5.48 48.35 53.43
N GLN A 7 -4.61 47.55 52.80
CA GLN A 7 -3.17 47.80 52.78
C GLN A 7 -2.80 48.72 51.60
N PRO A 8 -2.24 49.91 51.84
CA PRO A 8 -1.67 50.74 50.79
C PRO A 8 -0.61 49.96 50.01
N ALA A 9 -0.50 50.20 48.70
CA ALA A 9 0.69 49.81 47.99
C ALA A 9 1.86 50.62 48.57
N GLN A 10 2.97 49.96 48.91
CA GLN A 10 4.23 50.68 49.11
C GLN A 10 4.48 51.48 47.83
N ASP A 11 4.49 52.80 47.96
CA ASP A 11 4.86 53.83 46.98
C ASP A 11 3.86 54.40 45.94
N LEU A 12 2.53 54.19 46.03
CA LEU A 12 1.60 55.00 45.22
C LEU A 12 0.22 55.21 45.86
N GLU A 13 -0.29 56.45 45.78
CA GLU A 13 -1.60 56.95 46.26
C GLU A 13 -2.85 56.29 45.61
N THR A 14 -2.71 55.16 44.92
CA THR A 14 -3.84 54.48 44.28
C THR A 14 -4.24 53.23 45.05
N PRO A 15 -5.53 53.09 45.46
CA PRO A 15 -6.05 51.84 45.99
C PRO A 15 -5.80 50.70 45.01
N ARG A 16 -5.32 49.55 45.49
CA ARG A 16 -5.06 48.37 44.63
C ARG A 16 -6.34 48.00 43.87
N SER A 17 -6.23 47.84 42.56
CA SER A 17 -7.37 47.43 41.71
C SER A 17 -7.83 46.02 42.08
N SER A 18 -9.15 45.78 42.03
CA SER A 18 -9.73 44.47 42.30
C SER A 18 -9.14 43.37 41.41
N THR A 19 -8.82 43.68 40.15
CA THR A 19 -8.17 42.73 39.23
C THR A 19 -6.76 42.35 39.65
N GLU A 20 -5.99 43.31 40.18
CA GLU A 20 -4.63 43.06 40.67
C GLU A 20 -4.64 42.23 41.96
N ILE A 21 -5.60 42.50 42.86
CA ILE A 21 -5.78 41.74 44.09
C ILE A 21 -6.20 40.30 43.77
N VAL A 22 -7.15 40.11 42.86
CA VAL A 22 -7.58 38.78 42.42
C VAL A 22 -6.41 38.05 41.77
N SER A 23 -5.63 38.70 40.91
CA SER A 23 -4.42 38.11 40.32
C SER A 23 -3.39 37.68 41.38
N LYS A 24 -3.17 38.51 42.42
CA LYS A 24 -2.23 38.19 43.50
C LYS A 24 -2.72 37.09 44.42
N VAL A 25 -4.01 37.09 44.78
CA VAL A 25 -4.63 36.02 45.57
C VAL A 25 -4.63 34.71 44.80
N LEU A 26 -4.97 34.73 43.50
CA LEU A 26 -4.91 33.54 42.66
C LEU A 26 -3.47 33.06 42.52
N SER A 27 -2.49 33.93 42.31
CA SER A 27 -1.07 33.54 42.25
C SER A 27 -0.59 32.89 43.55
N GLN A 28 -0.97 33.46 44.72
CA GLN A 28 -0.63 32.94 46.04
C GLN A 28 -1.33 31.61 46.37
N THR A 29 -2.55 31.41 45.88
CA THR A 29 -3.37 30.23 46.19
C THR A 29 -3.30 29.15 45.11
N SER A 30 -2.79 29.46 43.92
CA SER A 30 -2.86 28.57 42.73
C SER A 30 -2.19 27.21 42.91
N ALA A 31 -1.09 27.15 43.67
CA ALA A 31 -0.39 25.88 43.92
C ALA A 31 -1.07 25.01 45.00
N ALA A 32 -1.84 25.62 45.91
CA ALA A 32 -2.47 24.96 47.06
C ALA A 32 -3.99 24.79 46.93
N SER A 33 -4.62 25.45 45.96
CA SER A 33 -6.07 25.47 45.77
C SER A 33 -6.55 24.18 45.09
N THR A 34 -7.27 23.36 45.86
CA THR A 34 -8.01 22.20 45.33
C THR A 34 -9.15 22.61 44.42
N PHE A 35 -9.69 23.83 44.57
CA PHE A 35 -10.78 24.34 43.74
C PHE A 35 -10.38 24.47 42.27
N LEU A 36 -9.20 25.03 41.98
CA LEU A 36 -8.72 25.18 40.59
C LEU A 36 -8.40 23.82 39.96
N LYS A 37 -7.81 22.91 40.75
CA LYS A 37 -7.60 21.51 40.35
C LYS A 37 -8.93 20.81 40.01
N ASN A 38 -9.95 20.97 40.84
CA ASN A 38 -11.27 20.36 40.62
C ASN A 38 -12.02 21.00 39.44
N ALA A 39 -11.78 22.27 39.16
CA ALA A 39 -12.33 22.97 38.00
C ALA A 39 -11.62 22.63 36.67
N GLY A 40 -10.60 21.76 36.69
CA GLY A 40 -9.80 21.41 35.51
C GLY A 40 -8.91 22.56 35.01
N ILE A 41 -8.79 23.64 35.79
CA ILE A 41 -7.89 24.76 35.51
C ILE A 41 -6.55 24.37 36.10
N GLU A 42 -5.85 23.48 35.41
CA GLU A 42 -4.44 23.26 35.69
C GLU A 42 -3.72 24.57 35.40
N THR A 43 -3.03 25.11 36.41
CA THR A 43 -1.99 26.12 36.18
C THR A 43 -1.10 25.59 35.06
N LEU A 44 -0.56 26.48 34.21
CA LEU A 44 0.42 26.17 33.17
C LEU A 44 1.69 25.56 33.81
N VAL A 45 1.56 24.34 34.31
CA VAL A 45 2.64 23.51 34.81
C VAL A 45 3.27 22.98 33.54
N SER A 46 4.49 23.44 33.30
CA SER A 46 5.42 22.91 32.32
C SER A 46 5.16 21.43 32.07
N LYS A 47 4.91 21.06 30.80
CA LYS A 47 4.72 19.67 30.35
C LYS A 47 5.59 18.75 31.20
N SER A 48 4.98 17.86 31.98
CA SER A 48 5.77 17.01 32.88
C SER A 48 6.76 16.21 32.04
N ALA A 49 7.95 15.92 32.58
CA ALA A 49 8.98 15.17 31.87
C ALA A 49 8.44 13.83 31.32
N ALA A 50 7.48 13.21 32.02
CA ALA A 50 6.79 12.00 31.57
C ALA A 50 5.94 12.22 30.30
N SER A 51 5.27 13.37 30.17
CA SER A 51 4.51 13.71 28.96
C SER A 51 5.43 13.96 27.75
N ALA A 52 6.57 14.62 27.97
CA ALA A 52 7.56 14.87 26.92
C ALA A 52 8.22 13.56 26.46
N ALA A 53 8.56 12.67 27.40
CA ALA A 53 9.11 11.35 27.09
C ALA A 53 8.11 10.49 26.27
N ARG A 54 6.83 10.51 26.63
CA ARG A 54 5.78 9.79 25.89
C ARG A 54 5.60 10.34 24.48
N GLU A 55 5.67 11.66 24.30
CA GLU A 55 5.59 12.28 22.99
C GLU A 55 6.80 11.92 22.11
N ALA A 56 8.02 11.92 22.66
CA ALA A 56 9.22 11.50 21.96
C ALA A 56 9.10 10.03 21.49
N GLN A 57 8.67 9.13 22.38
CA GLN A 57 8.44 7.73 22.04
C GLN A 57 7.38 7.53 20.95
N LEU A 58 6.31 8.34 20.96
CA LEU A 58 5.29 8.30 19.90
C LEU A 58 5.86 8.77 18.56
N ARG A 59 6.68 9.82 18.56
CA ARG A 59 7.35 10.34 17.34
C ARG A 59 8.29 9.30 16.74
N GLU A 60 9.07 8.60 17.57
CA GLU A 60 9.93 7.50 17.13
C GLU A 60 9.13 6.36 16.51
N GLN A 61 8.03 5.93 17.16
CA GLN A 61 7.18 4.88 16.61
C GLN A 61 6.53 5.27 15.28
N VAL A 62 6.10 6.52 15.13
CA VAL A 62 5.55 7.01 13.86
C VAL A 62 6.62 7.01 12.78
N GLN A 63 7.85 7.43 13.12
CA GLN A 63 8.95 7.45 12.16
C GLN A 63 9.34 6.03 11.71
N ALA A 64 9.45 5.09 12.67
CA ALA A 64 9.72 3.69 12.37
C ALA A 64 8.62 3.10 11.47
N LYS A 65 7.34 3.37 11.77
CA LYS A 65 6.23 2.91 10.93
C LYS A 65 6.25 3.50 9.53
N LYS A 66 6.61 4.78 9.37
CA LYS A 66 6.75 5.41 8.05
C LYS A 66 7.85 4.72 7.24
N GLN A 67 9.02 4.52 7.82
CA GLN A 67 10.12 3.82 7.16
C GLN A 67 9.72 2.41 6.73
N TRP A 68 9.02 1.68 7.60
CA TRP A 68 8.48 0.37 7.26
C TRP A 68 7.44 0.42 6.13
N ALA A 69 6.57 1.43 6.13
CA ALA A 69 5.58 1.61 5.06
C ALA A 69 6.26 1.92 3.72
N ASP A 70 7.30 2.76 3.74
CA ASP A 70 8.08 3.11 2.54
C ASP A 70 8.79 1.87 1.96
N LEU A 71 9.41 1.05 2.81
CA LEU A 71 10.03 -0.22 2.40
C LEU A 71 8.99 -1.20 1.82
N LEU A 72 7.82 -1.30 2.45
CA LEU A 72 6.76 -2.18 1.97
C LEU A 72 6.19 -1.70 0.64
N GLN A 73 6.08 -0.39 0.45
CA GLN A 73 5.66 0.21 -0.81
C GLN A 73 6.65 -0.08 -1.93
N GLU A 74 7.95 0.03 -1.66
CA GLU A 74 9.01 -0.31 -2.63
C GLU A 74 8.94 -1.79 -3.05
N GLU A 75 8.75 -2.71 -2.09
CA GLU A 75 8.59 -4.14 -2.38
C GLU A 75 7.34 -4.42 -3.22
N LEU A 76 6.21 -3.75 -2.91
CA LEU A 76 4.99 -3.89 -3.71
C LEU A 76 5.17 -3.37 -5.14
N ASP A 77 5.86 -2.25 -5.32
CA ASP A 77 6.14 -1.70 -6.65
C ASP A 77 7.09 -2.60 -7.45
N TYR A 78 8.09 -3.17 -6.79
CA TYR A 78 8.98 -4.19 -7.37
C TYR A 78 8.21 -5.44 -7.81
N LEU A 79 7.39 -6.00 -6.93
CA LEU A 79 6.58 -7.19 -7.22
C LEU A 79 5.57 -6.93 -8.34
N LYS A 80 4.92 -5.76 -8.35
CA LYS A 80 3.99 -5.36 -9.40
C LYS A 80 4.69 -5.25 -10.76
N LYS A 81 5.90 -4.70 -10.80
CA LYS A 81 6.71 -4.64 -12.02
C LYS A 81 7.04 -6.05 -12.52
N LYS A 82 7.52 -6.93 -11.64
CA LYS A 82 7.80 -8.32 -12.01
C LYS A 82 6.58 -9.10 -12.47
N ALA A 83 5.43 -8.88 -11.83
CA ALA A 83 4.18 -9.50 -12.24
C ALA A 83 3.80 -9.09 -13.66
N LYS A 84 3.89 -7.79 -13.97
CA LYS A 84 3.63 -7.27 -15.32
C LYS A 84 4.58 -7.85 -16.37
N GLU A 85 5.88 -7.90 -16.09
CA GLU A 85 6.88 -8.50 -16.98
C GLU A 85 6.61 -10.00 -17.21
N THR A 86 6.18 -10.71 -16.16
CA THR A 86 5.83 -12.14 -16.25
C THR A 86 4.57 -12.34 -17.08
N GLU A 87 3.54 -11.52 -16.87
CA GLU A 87 2.30 -11.57 -17.64
C GLU A 87 2.54 -11.26 -19.13
N GLU A 88 3.36 -10.25 -19.44
CA GLU A 88 3.74 -9.93 -20.82
C GLU A 88 4.53 -11.06 -21.49
N SER A 89 5.43 -11.73 -20.77
CA SER A 89 6.18 -12.88 -21.31
C SER A 89 5.27 -14.09 -21.52
N MET A 90 4.38 -14.37 -20.57
CA MET A 90 3.36 -15.43 -20.72
C MET A 90 2.42 -15.17 -21.90
N ALA A 91 1.96 -13.93 -22.08
CA ALA A 91 1.10 -13.57 -23.20
C ALA A 91 1.77 -13.81 -24.55
N LYS A 92 3.05 -13.45 -24.68
CA LYS A 92 3.85 -13.72 -25.89
C LYS A 92 4.00 -15.23 -26.14
N THR A 93 4.35 -16.00 -25.11
CA THR A 93 4.46 -17.46 -25.22
C THR A 93 3.13 -18.09 -25.61
N GLN A 94 2.02 -17.61 -25.04
CA GLN A 94 0.69 -18.11 -25.39
C GLN A 94 0.33 -17.81 -26.85
N GLU A 95 0.67 -16.63 -27.35
CA GLU A 95 0.48 -16.27 -28.76
C GLU A 95 1.29 -17.19 -29.69
N GLU A 96 2.57 -17.43 -29.38
CA GLU A 96 3.45 -18.33 -30.14
C GLU A 96 2.92 -19.77 -30.15
N VAL A 97 2.48 -20.29 -29.00
CA VAL A 97 1.87 -21.62 -28.91
C VAL A 97 0.60 -21.71 -29.75
N CYS A 98 -0.24 -20.67 -29.73
CA CYS A 98 -1.47 -20.63 -30.52
C CYS A 98 -1.17 -20.65 -32.02
N LYS A 99 -0.18 -19.88 -32.48
CA LYS A 99 0.28 -19.89 -33.88
C LYS A 99 0.84 -21.26 -34.28
N ALA A 100 1.70 -21.85 -33.45
CA ALA A 100 2.27 -23.17 -33.72
C ALA A 100 1.19 -24.26 -33.81
N GLN A 101 0.14 -24.19 -32.99
CA GLN A 101 -1.00 -25.09 -33.07
C GLN A 101 -1.76 -24.95 -34.39
N GLN A 102 -2.00 -23.70 -34.84
CA GLN A 102 -2.66 -23.46 -36.14
C GLN A 102 -1.84 -24.02 -37.30
N GLU A 103 -0.53 -23.77 -37.32
CA GLU A 103 0.37 -24.31 -38.35
C GLU A 103 0.38 -25.85 -38.36
N MET A 104 0.36 -26.47 -37.18
CA MET A 104 0.30 -27.93 -37.04
C MET A 104 -1.02 -28.50 -37.58
N GLU A 105 -2.15 -27.85 -37.33
CA GLU A 105 -3.44 -28.26 -37.88
C GLU A 105 -3.48 -28.13 -39.41
N GLU A 106 -2.94 -27.04 -39.96
CA GLU A 106 -2.84 -26.87 -41.41
C GLU A 106 -1.94 -27.92 -42.05
N PHE A 107 -0.79 -28.20 -41.44
CA PHE A 107 0.11 -29.25 -41.91
C PHE A 107 -0.57 -30.61 -41.90
N LYS A 108 -1.29 -30.94 -40.83
CA LYS A 108 -2.06 -32.19 -40.72
C LYS A 108 -3.12 -32.31 -41.82
N LYS A 109 -3.89 -31.26 -42.10
CA LYS A 109 -4.87 -31.25 -43.20
C LYS A 109 -4.22 -31.46 -44.56
N LYS A 110 -3.06 -30.83 -44.81
CA LYS A 110 -2.28 -31.02 -46.04
C LYS A 110 -1.78 -32.46 -46.17
N GLN A 111 -1.33 -33.06 -45.08
CA GLN A 111 -0.91 -34.46 -45.03
C GLN A 111 -2.08 -35.40 -45.35
N GLU A 112 -3.22 -35.23 -44.69
CA GLU A 112 -4.43 -36.03 -44.96
C GLU A 112 -4.89 -35.91 -46.42
N ALA A 113 -4.84 -34.71 -47.00
CA ALA A 113 -5.15 -34.50 -48.41
C ALA A 113 -4.14 -35.19 -49.36
N ASN A 114 -2.85 -35.19 -48.99
CA ASN A 114 -1.81 -35.88 -49.75
C ASN A 114 -2.03 -37.40 -49.71
N ASP A 115 -2.34 -37.96 -48.54
CA ASP A 115 -2.62 -39.39 -48.37
C ASP A 115 -3.82 -39.84 -49.22
N LEU A 116 -4.90 -39.05 -49.23
CA LEU A 116 -6.06 -39.32 -50.09
C LEU A 116 -5.72 -39.27 -51.58
N LEU A 117 -4.87 -38.33 -52.01
CA LEU A 117 -4.41 -38.24 -53.40
C LEU A 117 -3.58 -39.47 -53.77
N LEU A 118 -2.65 -39.89 -52.90
CA LEU A 118 -1.84 -41.09 -53.10
C LEU A 118 -2.71 -42.34 -53.22
N GLN A 119 -3.69 -42.51 -52.33
CA GLN A 119 -4.65 -43.61 -52.41
C GLN A 119 -5.40 -43.61 -53.76
N ARG A 120 -5.85 -42.44 -54.23
CA ARG A 120 -6.52 -42.32 -55.53
C ARG A 120 -5.61 -42.71 -56.69
N ILE A 121 -4.34 -42.27 -56.69
CA ILE A 121 -3.37 -42.63 -57.73
C ILE A 121 -3.08 -44.13 -57.73
N LEU A 122 -2.87 -44.73 -56.55
CA LEU A 122 -2.64 -46.16 -56.41
C LEU A 122 -3.82 -46.99 -56.93
N ASN A 123 -5.04 -46.61 -56.57
CA ASN A 123 -6.27 -47.27 -57.05
C ASN A 123 -6.42 -47.17 -58.58
N LEU A 124 -6.09 -46.02 -59.17
CA LEU A 124 -6.11 -45.84 -60.62
C LEU A 124 -5.05 -46.71 -61.33
N ASN A 125 -3.84 -46.82 -60.76
CA ASN A 125 -2.80 -47.69 -61.32
C ASN A 125 -3.17 -49.18 -61.22
N LEU A 126 -3.76 -49.61 -60.10
CA LEU A 126 -4.26 -50.98 -59.93
C LEU A 126 -5.38 -51.31 -60.92
N ALA A 127 -6.28 -50.37 -61.21
CA ALA A 127 -7.33 -50.53 -62.23
C ALA A 127 -6.79 -50.51 -63.67
N ARG A 128 -5.60 -49.93 -63.90
CA ARG A 128 -4.98 -49.77 -65.22
C ARG A 128 -4.09 -50.95 -65.62
N VAL A 129 -3.68 -51.80 -64.68
CA VAL A 129 -2.93 -53.03 -64.97
C VAL A 129 -3.92 -54.20 -64.93
N PRO A 130 -4.38 -54.73 -66.09
CA PRO A 130 -5.14 -55.97 -66.08
C PRO A 130 -4.23 -57.07 -65.58
N TRP A 131 -4.63 -57.75 -64.50
CA TRP A 131 -3.95 -58.98 -64.04
C TRP A 131 -3.87 -60.04 -65.15
N SER A 132 -4.71 -59.90 -66.19
CA SER A 132 -4.70 -60.69 -67.42
C SER A 132 -3.41 -60.59 -68.26
N ALA A 133 -2.54 -59.60 -68.01
CA ALA A 133 -1.29 -59.43 -68.77
C ALA A 133 -0.04 -60.03 -68.08
N MET A 134 -0.17 -60.53 -66.85
CA MET A 134 0.96 -61.08 -66.08
C MET A 134 1.01 -62.61 -66.04
N GLU A 135 -0.03 -63.30 -66.51
CA GLU A 135 -0.09 -64.79 -66.59
C GLU A 135 0.24 -65.36 -67.99
N CYS A 136 0.77 -64.54 -68.91
CA CYS A 136 1.22 -65.01 -70.23
C CYS A 136 2.74 -64.86 -70.39
N CYS A 137 3.50 -65.67 -69.64
CA CYS A 137 4.87 -66.10 -69.95
C CYS A 137 5.16 -67.41 -69.21
#